data_AF-A0A4U1C0M0-F1
#
_entry.id   AF-A0A4U1C0M0-F1
#
_cell.length_a   1.000
_cell.length_b   1.000
_cell.length_c   1.000
_cell.angle_alpha   90.00
_cell.angle_beta   90.00
_cell.angle_gamma   90.00
#
_symmetry.space_group_name_H-M   'P 1'
#
loop_
_entity.id
_entity.type
_entity.pdbx_description
1 polymer ?
#
loop_
_entity_poly.entity_id
_entity_poly.type
_entity_poly.pdbx_seq_one_letter_code
_entity_poly.pdbx_strand_id
1 'polypeptide(L)'
;MNNGEIVELVIRRNNLSISELSRRLHVSRRSIYNWFTQPNLSFDIICKIGDTLGYDFSSDFPDLFNGRESRMIKYITTDRNLEEAQNSASYWRSKYINLLEKHNEILSYNPMASQYV
;
A
#
# COMPACT_ATOMS: atom_id res chain seq x y z
N MET A 1 -2.46 -28.97 11.51
CA MET A 1 -1.63 -27.76 11.49
C MET A 1 -2.49 -26.66 10.92
N ASN A 2 -2.67 -25.59 11.68
CA ASN A 2 -3.54 -24.47 11.32
C ASN A 2 -2.74 -23.38 10.59
N ASN A 3 -3.42 -22.48 9.86
CA ASN A 3 -2.73 -21.44 9.10
C ASN A 3 -1.89 -20.51 10.01
N GLY A 4 -2.41 -20.16 11.18
CA GLY A 4 -1.70 -19.38 12.16
C GLY A 4 -0.41 -20.05 12.69
N GLU A 5 -0.44 -21.37 12.88
CA GLU A 5 0.71 -22.15 13.37
C GLU A 5 1.83 -22.20 12.33
N ILE A 6 1.48 -22.31 11.05
CA ILE A 6 2.45 -22.28 9.93
C ILE A 6 3.13 -20.92 9.86
N VAL A 7 2.35 -19.83 9.96
CA VAL A 7 2.90 -18.46 9.96
C VAL A 7 3.83 -18.24 11.16
N GLU A 8 3.46 -18.72 12.35
CA GLU A 8 4.33 -18.64 13.53
C GLU A 8 5.66 -19.38 13.30
N LEU A 9 5.61 -20.59 12.75
CA LEU A 9 6.79 -21.39 12.45
C LEU A 9 7.74 -20.66 11.49
N VAL A 10 7.21 -20.05 10.43
CA VAL A 10 8.00 -19.28 9.46
C VAL A 10 8.62 -18.04 10.10
N ILE A 11 7.88 -17.30 10.93
CA ILE A 11 8.42 -16.13 11.65
C ILE A 11 9.57 -16.53 12.57
N ARG A 12 9.41 -17.64 13.31
CA ARG A 12 10.46 -18.14 14.22
C ARG A 12 11.70 -18.61 13.48
N ARG A 13 11.55 -19.20 12.29
CA ARG A 13 12.66 -19.63 11.42
C ARG A 13 13.44 -18.47 10.80
N ASN A 14 12.78 -17.35 10.54
CA ASN A 14 13.40 -16.15 9.96
C ASN A 14 14.08 -15.23 11.00
N ASN A 15 14.24 -15.68 12.26
CA ASN A 15 14.84 -14.91 13.36
C ASN A 15 14.22 -13.52 13.58
N LEU A 16 12.99 -13.28 13.12
CA LEU A 16 12.35 -11.98 13.22
C LEU A 16 11.53 -11.88 14.51
N SER A 17 11.80 -10.85 15.31
CA SER A 17 11.10 -10.67 16.58
C SER A 17 9.66 -10.20 16.37
N ILE A 18 8.74 -10.66 17.24
CA ILE A 18 7.33 -10.24 17.21
C ILE A 18 7.19 -8.72 17.41
N SER A 19 8.09 -8.11 18.18
CA SER A 19 8.15 -6.65 18.36
C SER A 19 8.48 -5.93 17.06
N GLU A 20 9.40 -6.48 16.27
CA GLU A 20 9.77 -5.91 14.98
C GLU A 20 8.64 -6.09 13.96
N LEU A 21 7.99 -7.26 13.94
CA LEU A 21 6.83 -7.51 13.08
C LEU A 21 5.67 -6.57 13.40
N SER A 22 5.40 -6.34 14.69
CA SER A 22 4.39 -5.40 15.19
C SER A 22 4.64 -3.98 14.69
N ARG A 23 5.90 -3.53 14.71
CA ARG A 23 6.31 -2.21 14.23
C ARG A 23 6.13 -2.05 12.73
N ARG A 24 6.54 -3.05 11.94
CA ARG A 24 6.46 -3.02 10.47
C ARG A 24 5.03 -3.12 9.94
N LEU A 25 4.19 -3.92 10.59
CA LEU A 25 2.79 -4.10 10.21
C LEU A 25 1.84 -3.07 10.83
N HIS A 26 2.33 -2.20 11.72
CA HIS A 26 1.51 -1.23 12.46
C HIS A 26 0.34 -1.86 13.24
N VAL A 27 0.55 -3.06 13.81
CA VAL A 27 -0.44 -3.77 14.62
C VAL A 27 0.08 -4.08 16.01
N SER A 28 -0.81 -4.29 16.97
CA SER A 28 -0.41 -4.68 18.32
C SER A 28 0.21 -6.08 18.35
N ARG A 29 1.17 -6.32 19.25
CA ARG A 29 1.72 -7.67 19.50
C ARG A 29 0.63 -8.69 19.85
N ARG A 30 -0.42 -8.27 20.57
CA ARG A 30 -1.59 -9.10 20.87
C ARG A 30 -2.30 -9.58 19.60
N SER A 31 -2.46 -8.71 18.60
CA SER A 31 -3.06 -9.07 17.31
C SER A 31 -2.26 -10.16 16.61
N ILE A 32 -0.93 -10.08 16.65
CA ILE A 32 -0.04 -11.08 16.06
C ILE A 32 -0.20 -12.44 16.76
N TYR A 33 -0.21 -12.46 18.10
CA TYR A 33 -0.47 -13.71 18.84
C TYR A 33 -1.84 -14.30 18.54
N ASN A 34 -2.86 -13.45 18.38
CA ASN A 34 -4.19 -13.91 18.01
C ASN A 34 -4.21 -14.51 16.59
N TRP A 35 -3.38 -14.05 15.66
CA TRP A 35 -3.29 -14.65 14.33
C TRP A 35 -2.70 -16.05 14.36
N PHE A 36 -1.78 -16.33 15.28
CA PHE A 36 -1.18 -17.67 15.42
C PHE A 36 -2.19 -18.73 15.86
N THR A 37 -3.22 -18.33 16.61
CA THR A 37 -4.29 -19.24 17.04
C THR A 37 -5.43 -19.37 16.05
N GLN A 38 -5.43 -18.58 14.95
CA GLN A 38 -6.51 -18.63 13.97
C GLN A 38 -6.35 -19.85 13.04
N PRO A 39 -7.41 -20.69 12.91
CA PRO A 39 -7.39 -21.82 11.99
C PRO A 39 -7.29 -21.36 10.54
N ASN A 40 -8.02 -20.30 10.19
CA ASN A 40 -8.03 -19.68 8.87
C ASN A 40 -7.65 -18.21 8.99
N LEU A 41 -6.38 -17.91 8.74
CA LEU A 41 -5.90 -16.54 8.68
C LEU A 41 -6.25 -15.90 7.32
N SER A 42 -6.58 -14.61 7.32
CA SER A 42 -6.89 -13.88 6.08
C SER A 42 -5.67 -13.86 5.14
N PHE A 43 -5.94 -14.08 3.85
CA PHE A 43 -4.92 -14.04 2.79
C PHE A 43 -4.13 -12.73 2.79
N ASP A 44 -4.81 -11.59 2.96
CA ASP A 44 -4.17 -10.27 2.98
C ASP A 44 -3.16 -10.13 4.12
N ILE A 45 -3.45 -10.78 5.27
CA ILE A 45 -2.54 -10.79 6.42
C ILE A 45 -1.33 -11.68 6.13
N ILE A 46 -1.56 -12.87 5.55
CA ILE A 46 -0.48 -13.79 5.15
C ILE A 46 0.46 -13.11 4.16
N CYS A 47 -0.07 -12.41 3.14
CA CYS A 47 0.74 -11.69 2.16
C CYS A 47 1.55 -10.57 2.80
N LYS A 48 0.93 -9.71 3.62
CA LYS A 48 1.63 -8.63 4.31
C LYS A 48 2.76 -9.16 5.20
N ILE A 49 2.54 -10.28 5.89
CA ILE A 49 3.57 -10.93 6.69
C ILE A 49 4.68 -11.48 5.77
N GLY A 50 4.33 -12.12 4.65
CA GLY A 50 5.26 -12.60 3.63
C GLY A 50 6.16 -11.50 3.09
N ASP A 51 5.58 -10.38 2.65
CA ASP A 51 6.32 -9.21 2.16
C ASP A 51 7.26 -8.64 3.23
N THR A 52 6.80 -8.58 4.48
CA THR A 52 7.59 -8.08 5.61
C THR A 52 8.78 -8.98 5.95
N LEU A 53 8.62 -10.29 5.75
CA LEU A 53 9.64 -11.32 5.97
C LEU A 53 10.53 -11.55 4.74
N GLY A 54 10.11 -11.13 3.54
CA GLY A 54 10.71 -11.54 2.28
C GLY A 54 10.53 -13.04 2.01
N TYR A 55 9.43 -13.63 2.48
CA TYR A 55 9.15 -15.06 2.39
C TYR A 55 7.89 -15.32 1.56
N ASP A 56 7.97 -16.28 0.63
CA ASP A 56 6.85 -16.68 -0.20
C ASP A 56 6.04 -17.81 0.45
N PHE A 57 4.83 -17.47 0.89
CA PHE A 57 3.87 -18.38 1.50
C PHE A 57 3.08 -19.23 0.49
N SER A 58 3.28 -19.06 -0.82
CA SER A 58 2.58 -19.82 -1.86
C SER A 58 2.78 -21.33 -1.73
N SER A 59 4.00 -21.74 -1.33
CA SER A 59 4.38 -23.14 -1.16
C SER A 59 3.75 -23.79 0.08
N ASP A 60 3.52 -22.99 1.13
CA ASP A 60 2.90 -23.45 2.37
C ASP A 60 1.37 -23.47 2.29
N PHE A 61 0.79 -22.66 1.41
CA PHE A 61 -0.66 -22.52 1.26
C PHE A 61 -1.15 -22.66 -0.19
N PRO A 62 -0.87 -23.77 -0.88
CA PRO A 62 -1.22 -23.92 -2.30
C PRO A 62 -2.71 -23.71 -2.57
N ASP A 63 -3.60 -24.16 -1.68
CA ASP A 63 -5.05 -23.99 -1.84
C ASP A 63 -5.52 -22.52 -1.74
N LEU A 64 -4.83 -21.69 -0.95
CA LEU A 64 -5.14 -20.26 -0.81
C LEU A 64 -4.66 -19.45 -2.02
N PHE A 65 -3.56 -19.85 -2.64
CA PHE A 65 -2.91 -19.15 -3.74
C PHE A 65 -3.41 -19.62 -5.12
N ASN A 66 -3.65 -20.93 -5.33
CA ASN A 66 -4.10 -21.49 -6.61
C ASN A 66 -5.48 -20.99 -7.06
N GLY A 67 -6.38 -20.66 -6.13
CA GLY A 67 -7.70 -20.12 -6.46
C GLY A 67 -7.73 -18.61 -6.68
N ARG A 68 -6.60 -17.89 -6.54
CA ARG A 68 -6.60 -16.43 -6.37
C ARG A 68 -5.45 -15.66 -7.06
N GLU A 69 -4.68 -16.26 -7.97
CA GLU A 69 -3.69 -15.51 -8.79
C GLU A 69 -4.29 -14.23 -9.41
N SER A 70 -5.56 -14.27 -9.79
CA SER A 70 -6.31 -13.10 -10.31
C SER A 70 -6.48 -11.95 -9.29
N ARG A 71 -6.53 -12.23 -7.98
CA ARG A 71 -6.66 -11.21 -6.92
C ARG A 71 -5.32 -10.60 -6.53
N MET A 72 -4.25 -11.38 -6.47
CA MET A 72 -2.90 -10.84 -6.19
C MET A 72 -2.46 -9.83 -7.27
N ILE A 73 -2.72 -10.14 -8.54
CA ILE A 73 -2.50 -9.20 -9.64
C ILE A 73 -3.32 -7.92 -9.43
N LYS A 74 -4.58 -8.01 -8.99
CA LYS A 74 -5.40 -6.83 -8.71
C LYS A 74 -4.79 -5.92 -7.64
N TYR A 75 -4.31 -6.45 -6.52
CA TYR A 75 -3.71 -5.61 -5.47
C TYR A 75 -2.44 -4.89 -5.96
N ILE A 76 -1.53 -5.61 -6.65
CA ILE A 76 -0.31 -5.03 -7.22
C ILE A 76 -0.64 -3.96 -8.28
N THR A 77 -1.63 -4.21 -9.14
CA THR A 77 -2.05 -3.21 -10.14
C THR A 77 -2.75 -2.01 -9.50
N THR A 78 -3.48 -2.19 -8.40
CA THR A 78 -4.21 -1.10 -7.75
C THR A 78 -3.24 -0.13 -7.06
N ASP A 79 -2.18 -0.65 -6.44
CA ASP A 79 -1.17 0.17 -5.77
C ASP A 79 -0.35 1.00 -6.78
N ARG A 80 0.11 0.37 -7.88
CA ARG A 80 0.79 1.09 -8.98
C ARG A 80 -0.10 2.13 -9.65
N ASN A 81 -1.38 1.80 -9.89
CA ASN A 81 -2.33 2.75 -10.47
C ASN A 81 -2.61 3.93 -9.53
N LEU A 82 -2.57 3.74 -8.20
CA LEU A 82 -2.76 4.82 -7.23
C LEU A 82 -1.56 5.78 -7.24
N GLU A 83 -0.35 5.26 -7.32
CA GLU A 83 0.89 6.04 -7.43
C GLU A 83 0.97 6.81 -8.77
N GLU A 84 0.63 6.15 -9.89
CA GLU A 84 0.52 6.80 -11.21
C GLU A 84 -0.60 7.85 -11.26
N ALA A 85 -1.74 7.60 -10.61
CA ALA A 85 -2.83 8.56 -10.48
C ALA A 85 -2.42 9.78 -9.63
N GLN A 86 -1.67 9.57 -8.54
CA GLN A 86 -1.13 10.66 -7.72
C GLN A 86 -0.10 11.51 -8.50
N ASN A 87 0.78 10.86 -9.26
CA ASN A 87 1.78 11.53 -10.08
C ASN A 87 1.13 12.35 -11.21
N SER A 88 0.15 11.78 -11.90
CA SER A 88 -0.60 12.48 -12.95
C SER A 88 -1.44 13.63 -12.40
N ALA A 89 -2.13 13.46 -11.26
CA ALA A 89 -2.86 14.54 -10.61
C ALA A 89 -1.95 15.69 -10.17
N SER A 90 -0.76 15.38 -9.64
CA SER A 90 0.23 16.39 -9.25
C SER A 90 0.76 17.16 -10.46
N TYR A 91 1.06 16.46 -11.56
CA TYR A 91 1.47 17.06 -12.83
C TYR A 91 0.44 18.06 -13.36
N TRP A 92 -0.84 17.66 -13.43
CA TRP A 92 -1.91 18.55 -13.90
C TRP A 92 -2.16 19.73 -12.95
N ARG A 93 -2.05 19.50 -11.63
CA ARG A 93 -2.15 20.58 -10.63
C ARG A 93 -1.05 21.62 -10.84
N SER A 94 0.19 21.20 -11.06
CA SER A 94 1.30 22.12 -11.36
C SER A 94 1.08 22.91 -12.66
N LYS A 95 0.55 22.26 -13.71
CA LYS A 95 0.21 22.95 -14.97
C LYS A 95 -0.88 24.00 -14.78
N TYR A 96 -1.90 23.68 -13.98
CA TYR A 96 -2.99 24.61 -13.65
C TYR A 96 -2.50 25.81 -12.83
N ILE A 97 -1.67 25.58 -11.81
CA ILE A 97 -1.06 26.65 -11.01
C ILE A 97 -0.23 27.57 -11.91
N ASN A 98 0.63 27.02 -12.78
CA ASN A 98 1.45 27.84 -13.67
C ASN A 98 0.62 28.70 -14.64
N LEU A 99 -0.52 28.17 -15.10
CA LEU A 99 -1.43 28.92 -15.96
C LEU A 99 -2.08 30.08 -15.20
N LEU A 100 -2.53 29.85 -13.96
CA LEU A 100 -3.10 30.89 -13.10
C LEU A 100 -2.07 31.97 -12.76
N GLU A 101 -0.83 31.59 -12.45
CA GLU A 101 0.27 32.52 -12.19
C GLU A 101 0.52 33.42 -13.40
N LYS A 102 0.67 32.84 -14.60
CA LYS A 102 0.86 33.62 -15.84
C LYS A 102 -0.32 34.53 -16.15
N HIS A 103 -1.55 34.06 -15.93
CA HIS A 103 -2.74 34.88 -16.13
C HIS A 103 -2.77 36.07 -15.15
N ASN A 104 -2.46 35.82 -13.88
CA ASN A 104 -2.37 36.87 -12.87
C ASN A 104 -1.23 37.85 -13.14
N GLU A 105 -0.08 37.40 -13.66
CA GLU A 105 1.00 38.28 -14.10
C GLU A 105 0.52 39.25 -15.20
N ILE A 106 -0.16 38.75 -16.24
CA ILE A 106 -0.68 39.57 -17.33
C ILE A 106 -1.73 40.58 -16.82
N LEU A 107 -2.62 40.16 -15.92
CA LEU A 107 -3.60 41.06 -15.31
C LEU A 107 -2.93 42.11 -14.41
N SER A 108 -1.90 41.73 -13.64
CA SER A 108 -1.17 42.65 -12.77
C SER A 108 -0.34 43.67 -13.55
N TYR A 109 0.13 43.30 -14.74
CA TYR A 109 0.93 44.16 -15.62
C TYR A 109 0.06 45.15 -16.42
N ASN A 110 -1.27 44.99 -16.44
CA ASN A 110 -2.16 45.89 -17.16
C ASN A 110 -3.05 46.74 -16.22
N PRO A 111 -2.50 47.80 -15.57
CA PRO A 111 -3.32 48.78 -14.87
C PRO A 111 -4.10 49.73 -15.82
N MET A 112 -4.08 49.54 -17.14
CA MET A 112 -4.67 50.49 -18.11
C MET A 112 -6.01 50.03 -18.74
N ALA A 113 -6.61 48.93 -18.25
CA ALA A 113 -7.95 48.52 -18.71
C ALA A 113 -9.10 48.98 -17.79
N SER A 114 -8.82 49.66 -16.68
CA SER A 114 -9.86 50.14 -15.74
C SER A 114 -10.19 51.64 -15.84
N GLN A 115 -9.73 52.33 -16.88
CA GLN A 115 -10.02 53.77 -17.08
C GLN A 115 -11.09 54.05 -18.15
N TYR A 116 -11.85 53.05 -18.60
CA TYR A 116 -12.94 53.25 -19.56
C TYR A 116 -14.18 52.43 -19.20
N VAL A 117 -14.81 52.75 -18.05
CA VAL A 117 -16.28 52.76 -17.88
C VAL A 117 -16.61 53.88 -16.90
#